data_AF-A0A7S2HTH0-F1
#
_entry.id   AF-A0A7S2HTH0-F1
#
_cell.length_a   1.000
_cell.length_b   1.000
_cell.length_c   1.000
_cell.angle_alpha   90.00
_cell.angle_beta   90.00
_cell.angle_gamma   90.00
#
_symmetry.space_group_name_H-M   'P 1'
#
loop_
_entity.id
_entity.type
_entity.pdbx_description
1 polymer ?
#
loop_
_entity_poly.entity_id
_entity_poly.type
_entity_poly.pdbx_seq_one_letter_code
_entity_poly.pdbx_strand_id
1 'polypeptide(L)'
;MQGLSVLRQAGLRSWATSWGRENLVRPVREMTRRQLVVAVSVGAWGGIFPFPLCTMPSTLFSVFAYSAGVPKRFRFNAPMGSIAILVNGLMFPANLTLMPCFIGAGQKAYSHFRGEEMDGVCFTREVVTELQEKPRETLQRFGAALGLGVAAWAMATPLVLGHIRVLGAVSALMPRL
;
A
#
# COMPACT_ATOMS: atom_id res chain seq x y z
N MET A 1 -25.86 34.82 3.93
CA MET A 1 -25.49 33.41 3.66
C MET A 1 -24.04 33.03 4.03
N GLN A 2 -23.14 33.96 4.41
CA GLN A 2 -21.74 33.63 4.74
C GLN A 2 -21.52 33.05 6.16
N GLY A 3 -22.42 33.24 7.13
CA GLY A 3 -22.22 32.74 8.51
C GLY A 3 -22.43 31.22 8.69
N LEU A 4 -23.26 30.60 7.84
CA LEU A 4 -23.56 29.16 7.91
C LEU A 4 -22.39 28.28 7.44
N SER A 5 -21.55 28.77 6.52
CA SER A 5 -20.36 28.02 6.06
C SER A 5 -19.25 27.99 7.11
N VAL A 6 -19.08 29.09 7.86
CA VAL A 6 -18.06 29.22 8.92
C VAL A 6 -18.39 28.33 10.12
N LEU A 7 -19.65 28.30 10.56
CA LEU A 7 -20.10 27.40 11.64
C LEU A 7 -19.98 25.92 11.25
N ARG A 8 -20.26 25.59 9.98
CA ARG A 8 -20.10 24.23 9.45
C ARG A 8 -18.62 23.81 9.36
N GLN A 9 -17.73 24.73 8.98
CA GLN A 9 -16.28 24.51 8.99
C GLN A 9 -15.69 24.38 10.39
N ALA A 10 -16.17 25.19 11.35
CA ALA A 10 -15.76 25.09 12.74
C ALA A 10 -16.17 23.75 13.38
N GLY A 11 -17.40 23.29 13.11
CA GLY A 11 -17.88 21.96 13.53
C GLY A 11 -17.12 20.80 12.86
N LEU A 12 -16.73 20.94 11.59
CA LEU A 12 -15.93 19.93 10.90
C LEU A 12 -14.51 19.81 11.47
N ARG A 13 -13.88 20.94 11.81
CA ARG A 13 -12.55 20.95 12.44
C ARG A 13 -12.57 20.38 13.85
N SER A 14 -13.58 20.72 14.66
CA SER A 14 -13.70 20.16 16.02
C SER A 14 -14.01 18.66 15.96
N TRP A 15 -14.89 18.23 15.06
CA TRP A 15 -15.16 16.81 14.83
C TRP A 15 -13.90 16.07 14.36
N ALA A 16 -13.16 16.60 13.38
CA ALA A 16 -11.95 15.95 12.86
C ALA A 16 -10.85 15.84 13.93
N THR A 17 -10.67 16.85 14.77
CA THR A 17 -9.68 16.80 15.87
C THR A 17 -10.10 15.83 16.97
N SER A 18 -11.39 15.78 17.34
CA SER A 18 -11.91 14.79 18.31
C SER A 18 -11.78 13.37 17.76
N TRP A 19 -12.22 13.16 16.53
CA TRP A 19 -12.13 11.87 15.85
C TRP A 19 -10.69 11.39 15.73
N GLY A 20 -9.77 12.28 15.33
CA GLY A 20 -8.34 11.96 15.25
C GLY A 20 -7.73 11.64 16.62
N ARG A 21 -8.14 12.34 17.68
CA ARG A 21 -7.66 12.06 19.04
C ARG A 21 -8.14 10.69 19.54
N GLU A 22 -9.40 10.36 19.31
CA GLU A 22 -10.02 9.11 19.76
C GLU A 22 -9.61 7.88 18.94
N ASN A 23 -9.49 8.03 17.61
CA ASN A 23 -9.28 6.91 16.69
C ASN A 23 -7.83 6.77 16.21
N LEU A 24 -6.98 7.79 16.36
CA LEU A 24 -5.56 7.73 15.98
C LEU A 24 -4.64 7.89 17.18
N VAL A 25 -4.75 9.01 17.91
CA VAL A 25 -3.79 9.33 18.98
C VAL A 25 -3.89 8.35 20.15
N ARG A 26 -5.10 8.07 20.61
CA ARG A 26 -5.33 7.15 21.73
C ARG A 26 -4.88 5.71 21.40
N PRO A 27 -5.25 5.11 20.25
CA PRO A 27 -4.79 3.78 19.91
C PRO A 27 -3.27 3.68 19.71
N VAL A 28 -2.64 4.72 19.14
CA VAL A 28 -1.16 4.74 19.01
C VAL A 28 -0.48 4.75 20.38
N ARG A 29 -1.04 5.45 21.37
CA ARG A 29 -0.49 5.48 22.74
C ARG A 29 -0.68 4.17 23.50
N GLU A 30 -1.79 3.47 23.26
CA GLU A 30 -2.10 2.20 23.90
C GLU A 30 -1.39 1.01 23.22
N MET A 31 -0.90 1.20 21.98
CA MET A 31 -0.16 0.18 21.25
C MET A 31 1.27 -0.01 21.75
N THR A 32 1.71 -1.27 21.70
CA THR A 32 3.12 -1.60 21.83
C THR A 32 3.91 -1.11 20.61
N ARG A 33 5.20 -0.77 20.80
CA ARG A 33 6.11 -0.37 19.70
C ARG A 33 6.09 -1.37 18.56
N ARG A 34 6.09 -2.67 18.88
CA ARG A 34 5.97 -3.75 17.89
C ARG A 34 4.70 -3.62 17.04
N GLN A 35 3.54 -3.42 17.67
CA GLN A 35 2.27 -3.29 16.94
C GLN A 35 2.28 -2.08 16.02
N LEU A 36 2.83 -0.95 16.48
CA LEU A 36 2.97 0.25 15.67
C LEU A 36 3.88 0.01 14.45
N VAL A 37 5.07 -0.56 14.67
CA VAL A 37 6.03 -0.87 13.59
C VAL A 37 5.40 -1.80 12.55
N VAL A 38 4.76 -2.89 13.01
CA VAL A 38 4.08 -3.83 12.11
C VAL A 38 2.95 -3.15 11.33
N ALA A 39 2.11 -2.35 12.00
CA ALA A 39 1.00 -1.64 11.37
C ALA A 39 1.49 -0.67 10.29
N VAL A 40 2.52 0.12 10.60
CA VAL A 40 3.12 1.06 9.65
C VAL A 40 3.76 0.33 8.48
N SER A 41 4.55 -0.71 8.72
CA SER A 41 5.23 -1.43 7.62
C SER A 41 4.25 -2.18 6.71
N VAL A 42 3.22 -2.81 7.26
CA VAL A 42 2.19 -3.48 6.44
C VAL A 42 1.36 -2.46 5.65
N GLY A 43 0.98 -1.34 6.27
CA GLY A 43 0.30 -0.25 5.57
C GLY A 43 1.17 0.35 4.46
N ALA A 44 2.47 0.49 4.71
CA ALA A 44 3.41 0.98 3.72
C ALA A 44 3.52 0.02 2.52
N TRP A 45 3.73 -1.27 2.77
CA TRP A 45 3.81 -2.28 1.71
C TRP A 45 2.50 -2.41 0.92
N GLY A 46 1.37 -2.43 1.62
CA GLY A 46 0.04 -2.47 1.01
C GLY A 46 -0.25 -1.24 0.14
N GLY A 47 0.27 -0.08 0.52
CA GLY A 47 0.13 1.16 -0.25
C GLY A 47 1.06 1.28 -1.45
N ILE A 48 2.15 0.52 -1.48
CA ILE A 48 3.02 0.37 -2.65
C ILE A 48 2.44 -0.78 -3.49
N PHE A 49 1.32 -0.53 -4.18
CA PHE A 49 0.66 -1.49 -5.05
C PHE A 49 0.64 -0.97 -6.49
N PRO A 50 1.12 -1.74 -7.49
CA PRO A 50 1.27 -1.31 -8.89
C PRO A 50 -0.07 -1.19 -9.64
N PHE A 51 -1.13 -0.83 -8.92
CA PHE A 51 -2.40 -0.34 -9.43
C PHE A 51 -2.95 0.71 -8.43
N PRO A 52 -2.75 2.01 -8.67
CA PRO A 52 -3.03 3.05 -7.68
C PRO A 52 -4.46 3.09 -7.14
N LEU A 53 -5.45 2.64 -7.93
CA LEU A 53 -6.85 2.62 -7.53
C LEU A 53 -7.21 1.45 -6.59
N CYS A 54 -6.32 0.47 -6.40
CA CYS A 54 -6.57 -0.74 -5.60
C CYS A 54 -5.62 -0.89 -4.40
N THR A 55 -5.01 0.19 -3.93
CA THR A 55 -4.11 0.15 -2.77
C THR A 55 -4.84 -0.19 -1.45
N MET A 56 -6.15 0.07 -1.37
CA MET A 56 -6.98 -0.31 -0.22
C MET A 56 -7.20 -1.84 -0.16
N PRO A 57 -7.69 -2.51 -1.21
CA PRO A 57 -7.73 -3.97 -1.29
C PRO A 57 -6.37 -4.65 -1.03
N SER A 58 -5.27 -4.15 -1.60
CA SER A 58 -3.93 -4.73 -1.38
C SER A 58 -3.47 -4.60 0.08
N THR A 59 -3.81 -3.50 0.74
CA THR A 59 -3.53 -3.30 2.18
C THR A 59 -4.34 -4.27 3.04
N LEU A 60 -5.63 -4.45 2.75
CA LEU A 60 -6.47 -5.45 3.44
C LEU A 60 -5.95 -6.87 3.22
N PHE A 61 -5.54 -7.20 2.00
CA PHE A 61 -4.89 -8.47 1.69
C PHE A 61 -3.60 -8.64 2.50
N SER A 62 -2.76 -7.62 2.59
CA SER A 62 -1.50 -7.67 3.35
C SER A 62 -1.75 -7.88 4.85
N VAL A 63 -2.77 -7.23 5.41
CA VAL A 63 -3.20 -7.42 6.81
C VAL A 63 -3.69 -8.85 7.04
N PHE A 64 -4.50 -9.38 6.12
CA PHE A 64 -4.98 -10.76 6.18
C PHE A 64 -3.83 -11.76 6.06
N ALA A 65 -2.99 -11.62 5.02
CA ALA A 65 -1.84 -12.49 4.76
C ALA A 65 -0.82 -12.46 5.90
N TYR A 66 -0.58 -11.30 6.52
CA TYR A 66 0.26 -11.21 7.70
C TYR A 66 -0.32 -12.00 8.87
N SER A 67 -1.64 -11.93 9.06
CA SER A 67 -2.36 -12.58 10.16
C SER A 67 -2.58 -14.09 9.93
N ALA A 68 -2.60 -14.52 8.67
CA ALA A 68 -2.62 -15.92 8.27
C ALA A 68 -1.27 -16.56 8.63
N GLY A 69 -1.29 -17.52 9.56
CA GLY A 69 -0.09 -18.23 10.01
C GLY A 69 0.60 -17.65 11.25
N VAL A 70 0.00 -16.69 11.95
CA VAL A 70 0.49 -16.24 13.27
C VAL A 70 -0.49 -16.56 14.41
N PRO A 71 0.02 -16.88 15.62
CA PRO A 71 -0.79 -17.06 16.82
C PRO A 71 -1.70 -15.85 17.08
N LYS A 72 -2.89 -16.07 17.69
CA LYS A 72 -3.90 -15.02 17.94
C LYS A 72 -3.33 -13.73 18.55
N ARG A 73 -2.38 -13.85 19.50
CA ARG A 73 -1.71 -12.72 20.17
C ARG A 73 -0.87 -11.82 19.25
N PHE A 74 -0.52 -12.28 18.04
CA PHE A 74 0.30 -11.54 17.07
C PHE A 74 -0.47 -11.17 15.80
N ARG A 75 -1.76 -11.49 15.73
CA ARG A 75 -2.62 -11.09 14.61
C ARG A 75 -2.86 -9.58 14.64
N PHE A 76 -3.22 -9.02 13.49
CA PHE A 76 -3.70 -7.65 13.44
C PHE A 76 -4.97 -7.49 14.26
N ASN A 77 -5.03 -6.41 15.04
CA ASN A 77 -6.24 -5.95 15.69
C ASN A 77 -6.79 -4.72 14.95
N ALA A 78 -8.02 -4.32 15.30
CA ALA A 78 -8.69 -3.17 14.68
C ALA A 78 -7.82 -1.89 14.67
N PRO A 79 -7.18 -1.46 15.78
CA PRO A 79 -6.42 -0.23 15.76
C PRO A 79 -5.17 -0.32 14.88
N MET A 80 -4.51 -1.49 14.77
CA MET A 80 -3.40 -1.67 13.83
C MET A 80 -3.87 -1.55 12.38
N GLY A 81 -5.06 -2.07 12.08
CA GLY A 81 -5.69 -1.94 10.76
C GLY A 81 -5.94 -0.47 10.38
N SER A 82 -6.44 0.33 11.32
CA SER A 82 -6.67 1.77 11.11
C SER A 82 -5.38 2.52 10.77
N ILE A 83 -4.29 2.23 11.48
CA ILE A 83 -2.97 2.82 11.19
C ILE A 83 -2.46 2.35 9.82
N ALA A 84 -2.59 1.07 9.50
CA ALA A 84 -2.14 0.54 8.20
C ALA A 84 -2.88 1.22 7.04
N ILE A 85 -4.20 1.42 7.16
CA ILE A 85 -5.01 2.15 6.16
C ILE A 85 -4.58 3.62 6.06
N LEU A 86 -4.32 4.29 7.19
CA LEU A 86 -3.85 5.66 7.19
C LEU A 86 -2.50 5.77 6.46
N VAL A 87 -1.55 4.89 6.78
CA VAL A 87 -0.22 4.87 6.16
C VAL A 87 -0.31 4.55 4.68
N ASN A 88 -1.17 3.63 4.26
CA ASN A 88 -1.45 3.36 2.85
C ASN A 88 -1.79 4.66 2.10
N GLY A 89 -2.71 5.48 2.65
CA GLY A 89 -3.05 6.76 2.04
C GLY A 89 -1.86 7.71 1.86
N LEU A 90 -0.89 7.67 2.78
CA LEU A 90 0.34 8.47 2.69
C LEU A 90 1.36 7.91 1.69
N MET A 91 1.24 6.65 1.29
CA MET A 91 2.16 6.02 0.33
C MET A 91 1.85 6.35 -1.13
N PHE A 92 0.79 7.08 -1.43
CA PHE A 92 0.43 7.38 -2.82
C PHE A 92 1.59 7.97 -3.65
N PRO A 93 2.41 8.94 -3.17
CA PRO A 93 3.56 9.43 -3.94
C PRO A 93 4.64 8.37 -4.14
N ALA A 94 4.90 7.55 -3.12
CA ALA A 94 5.84 6.43 -3.22
C ALA A 94 5.34 5.36 -4.19
N ASN A 95 4.03 5.13 -4.24
CA ASN A 95 3.43 4.17 -5.14
C ASN A 95 3.62 4.58 -6.61
N LEU A 96 3.37 5.86 -6.93
CA LEU A 96 3.55 6.38 -8.30
C LEU A 96 5.00 6.26 -8.78
N THR A 97 5.97 6.44 -7.87
CA THR A 97 7.40 6.34 -8.20
C THR A 97 7.89 4.89 -8.32
N LEU A 98 7.32 3.97 -7.54
CA LEU A 98 7.73 2.56 -7.52
C LEU A 98 6.97 1.67 -8.50
N MET A 99 5.80 2.10 -8.99
CA MET A 99 4.98 1.34 -9.94
C MET A 99 5.77 0.90 -11.20
N PRO A 100 6.57 1.74 -11.87
CA PRO A 100 7.37 1.31 -13.02
C PRO A 100 8.38 0.21 -12.66
N CYS A 101 8.94 0.25 -11.44
CA CYS A 101 9.88 -0.77 -10.97
C CYS A 101 9.20 -2.14 -10.83
N PHE A 102 7.98 -2.20 -10.30
CA PHE A 102 7.22 -3.45 -10.19
C PHE A 102 6.85 -4.01 -11.57
N ILE A 103 6.41 -3.16 -12.49
CA ILE A 103 6.08 -3.57 -13.86
C ILE A 103 7.32 -4.13 -14.56
N GLY A 104 8.45 -3.42 -14.48
CA GLY A 104 9.71 -3.88 -15.05
C GLY A 104 10.21 -5.18 -14.40
N ALA A 105 10.07 -5.35 -13.09
CA ALA A 105 10.40 -6.59 -12.40
C ALA A 105 9.50 -7.75 -12.87
N GLY A 106 8.20 -7.51 -13.05
CA GLY A 106 7.24 -8.48 -13.58
C GLY A 106 7.57 -8.90 -15.02
N GLN A 107 7.90 -7.95 -15.89
CA GLN A 107 8.32 -8.22 -17.27
C GLN A 107 9.63 -9.02 -17.33
N LYS A 108 10.61 -8.69 -16.48
CA LYS A 108 11.87 -9.45 -16.38
C LYS A 108 11.64 -10.88 -15.88
N ALA A 109 10.79 -11.06 -14.87
CA ALA A 109 10.44 -12.39 -14.40
C ALA A 109 9.72 -13.20 -15.49
N TYR A 110 8.75 -12.58 -16.18
CA TYR A 110 8.00 -13.21 -17.26
C TYR A 110 8.89 -13.66 -18.42
N SER A 111 9.74 -12.76 -18.93
CA SER A 111 10.69 -13.07 -20.00
C SER A 111 11.68 -14.16 -19.60
N HIS A 112 12.15 -14.16 -18.36
CA HIS A 112 13.02 -15.22 -17.85
C HIS A 112 12.34 -16.60 -17.83
N PHE A 113 11.07 -16.69 -17.41
CA PHE A 113 10.35 -17.96 -17.35
C PHE A 113 9.88 -18.47 -18.72
N ARG A 114 9.55 -17.56 -19.65
CA ARG A 114 9.04 -17.93 -20.98
C ARG A 114 10.11 -18.02 -22.06
N GLY A 115 11.28 -17.42 -21.86
CA GLY A 115 12.32 -17.29 -22.88
C GLY A 115 11.97 -16.33 -24.02
N GLU A 116 10.91 -15.53 -23.87
CA GLU A 116 10.47 -14.54 -24.86
C GLU A 116 10.85 -13.14 -24.37
N GLU A 117 11.54 -12.37 -25.21
CA GLU A 117 11.84 -10.96 -24.91
C GLU A 117 10.56 -10.15 -25.10
N MET A 118 10.04 -9.56 -24.01
CA MET A 118 8.94 -8.63 -24.10
C MET A 118 9.49 -7.23 -24.33
N ASP A 119 9.02 -6.56 -25.39
CA ASP A 119 9.22 -5.13 -25.55
C ASP A 119 8.66 -4.42 -24.31
N GLY A 120 9.57 -3.93 -23.48
CA GLY A 120 9.22 -3.29 -22.22
C GLY A 120 8.32 -2.10 -22.47
N VAL A 121 7.15 -2.07 -21.84
CA VAL A 121 6.28 -0.88 -21.83
C VAL A 121 7.02 0.23 -21.08
N CYS A 122 7.72 1.08 -21.81
CA CYS A 122 8.25 2.32 -21.27
C CYS A 122 7.10 3.32 -21.18
N PHE A 123 6.92 3.93 -20.01
CA PHE A 123 5.95 5.00 -19.81
C PHE A 123 6.47 6.29 -20.47
N THR A 124 6.56 6.32 -21.80
CA THR A 124 6.99 7.48 -22.58
C THR A 124 5.80 8.28 -23.10
N ARG A 125 6.06 9.50 -23.61
CA ARG A 125 5.08 10.31 -24.37
C ARG A 125 4.41 9.52 -25.51
N GLU A 126 5.11 8.55 -26.08
CA GLU A 126 4.64 7.64 -27.13
C GLU A 126 3.36 6.88 -26.72
N VAL A 127 3.25 6.45 -25.46
CA VAL A 127 2.07 5.72 -24.97
C VAL A 127 0.82 6.60 -25.02
N VAL A 128 0.96 7.91 -24.77
CA VAL A 128 -0.18 8.85 -24.81
C VAL A 128 -0.65 9.04 -26.24
N THR A 129 0.27 9.13 -27.20
CA THR A 129 -0.03 9.23 -28.63
C THR A 129 -0.66 7.93 -29.15
N GLU A 130 -0.11 6.77 -28.79
CA GLU A 130 -0.68 5.46 -29.14
C GLU A 130 -2.06 5.23 -28.51
N LEU A 131 -2.33 5.79 -27.32
CA LEU A 131 -3.65 5.69 -26.69
C LEU A 131 -4.72 6.43 -27.51
N GLN A 132 -4.34 7.52 -28.18
CA GLN A 132 -5.25 8.29 -29.03
C GLN A 132 -5.53 7.57 -30.36
N GLU A 133 -4.53 6.91 -30.93
CA GLU A 133 -4.66 6.20 -32.21
C GLU A 133 -5.32 4.83 -32.07
N LYS A 134 -4.97 4.05 -31.03
CA LYS A 134 -5.43 2.67 -30.82
C LYS A 134 -5.81 2.40 -29.37
N PRO A 135 -6.88 3.02 -28.85
CA PRO A 135 -7.20 3.02 -27.42
C PRO A 135 -7.37 1.62 -26.84
N ARG A 136 -8.00 0.69 -27.57
CA ARG A 136 -8.29 -0.66 -27.08
C ARG A 136 -7.03 -1.53 -26.99
N GLU A 137 -6.16 -1.46 -27.99
CA GLU A 137 -4.95 -2.28 -28.06
C GLU A 137 -3.92 -1.80 -27.03
N THR A 138 -3.72 -0.48 -26.94
CA THR A 138 -2.82 0.14 -25.96
C THR A 138 -3.30 -0.10 -24.53
N LEU A 139 -4.62 -0.04 -24.27
CA LEU A 139 -5.19 -0.36 -22.96
C LEU A 139 -5.00 -1.84 -22.57
N GLN A 140 -5.09 -2.76 -23.53
CA GLN A 140 -4.82 -4.18 -23.29
C GLN A 140 -3.35 -4.43 -22.92
N ARG A 141 -2.41 -3.83 -23.66
CA ARG A 141 -0.97 -3.92 -23.37
C ARG A 141 -0.64 -3.31 -22.00
N PHE A 142 -1.25 -2.16 -21.71
CA PHE A 142 -1.12 -1.49 -20.42
C PHE A 142 -1.66 -2.35 -19.26
N GLY A 143 -2.85 -2.93 -19.44
CA GLY A 143 -3.45 -3.84 -18.47
C GLY A 143 -2.60 -5.09 -18.21
N ALA A 144 -2.00 -5.67 -19.26
CA ALA A 144 -1.08 -6.78 -19.14
C ALA A 144 0.18 -6.40 -18.35
N ALA A 145 0.77 -5.22 -18.62
CA ALA A 145 1.93 -4.72 -17.89
C ALA A 145 1.63 -4.48 -16.41
N LEU A 146 0.47 -3.88 -16.08
CA LEU A 146 0.00 -3.73 -14.71
C LEU A 146 -0.20 -5.08 -14.03
N GLY A 147 -0.79 -6.05 -14.74
CA GLY A 147 -0.98 -7.42 -14.24
C GLY A 147 0.34 -8.09 -13.87
N LEU A 148 1.37 -7.94 -14.70
CA LEU A 148 2.73 -8.42 -14.39
C LEU A 148 3.33 -7.72 -13.17
N GLY A 149 3.11 -6.40 -13.05
CA GLY A 149 3.50 -5.66 -11.85
C GLY A 149 2.83 -6.19 -10.59
N VAL A 150 1.51 -6.43 -10.65
CA VAL A 150 0.74 -7.01 -9.53
C VAL A 150 1.23 -8.40 -9.19
N ALA A 151 1.54 -9.24 -10.17
CA ALA A 151 2.11 -10.56 -9.95
C ALA A 151 3.49 -10.47 -9.26
N ALA A 152 4.36 -9.56 -9.70
CA ALA A 152 5.65 -9.33 -9.06
C ALA A 152 5.51 -8.88 -7.60
N TRP A 153 4.59 -7.95 -7.32
CA TRP A 153 4.26 -7.52 -5.97
C TRP A 153 3.74 -8.67 -5.11
N ALA A 154 2.83 -9.49 -5.65
CA ALA A 154 2.26 -10.63 -4.95
C ALA A 154 3.34 -11.68 -4.60
N MET A 155 4.27 -11.95 -5.52
CA MET A 155 5.41 -12.86 -5.27
C MET A 155 6.37 -12.32 -4.20
N ALA A 156 6.59 -11.00 -4.15
CA ALA A 156 7.43 -10.37 -3.13
C ALA A 156 6.77 -10.30 -1.74
N THR A 157 5.43 -10.30 -1.68
CA THR A 157 4.66 -10.07 -0.46
C THR A 157 5.01 -11.04 0.69
N PRO A 158 5.10 -12.37 0.50
CA PRO A 158 5.49 -13.28 1.59
C PRO A 158 6.86 -12.95 2.20
N LEU A 159 7.84 -12.57 1.37
CA LEU A 159 9.18 -12.21 1.81
C LEU A 159 9.17 -10.91 2.63
N VAL A 160 8.44 -9.91 2.15
CA VAL A 160 8.32 -8.62 2.85
C VAL A 160 7.58 -8.79 4.18
N LEU A 161 6.46 -9.53 4.20
CA LEU A 161 5.75 -9.81 5.44
C LEU A 161 6.61 -10.60 6.43
N GLY A 162 7.46 -11.52 5.96
CA GLY A 162 8.47 -12.18 6.76
C GLY A 162 9.45 -11.20 7.42
N HIS A 163 10.01 -10.26 6.65
CA HIS A 163 10.88 -9.22 7.19
C HIS A 163 10.18 -8.32 8.21
N ILE A 164 8.92 -7.94 7.95
CA ILE A 164 8.12 -7.15 8.90
C ILE A 164 7.92 -7.89 10.22
N ARG A 165 7.74 -9.22 10.19
CA ARG A 165 7.65 -10.03 11.42
C ARG A 165 8.94 -9.97 12.23
N VAL A 166 10.09 -10.11 11.57
CA VAL A 166 11.41 -10.01 12.22
C VAL A 166 11.61 -8.61 12.81
N LEU A 167 11.32 -7.56 12.03
CA LEU A 167 11.41 -6.17 12.48
C LEU A 167 10.51 -5.91 13.70
N GLY A 168 9.29 -6.44 13.68
CA GLY A 168 8.36 -6.39 14.80
C GLY A 168 8.91 -7.09 16.04
N ALA A 169 9.55 -8.25 15.90
CA ALA A 169 10.19 -8.96 17.02
C ALA A 169 11.38 -8.18 17.60
N VAL A 170 12.28 -7.68 16.74
CA VAL A 170 13.46 -6.89 17.16
C VAL A 170 13.04 -5.60 17.84
N SER A 171 12.01 -4.90 17.34
CA SER A 171 11.52 -3.66 17.95
C SER A 171 10.92 -3.86 19.35
N ALA A 172 10.50 -5.08 19.70
CA ALA A 172 10.04 -5.42 21.05
C ALA A 172 11.19 -5.57 22.06
N LEU A 173 12.42 -5.82 21.58
CA LEU A 173 13.62 -6.01 22.40
C LEU A 173 14.38 -4.71 22.67
N MET A 174 14.06 -3.62 21.94
CA MET A 174 14.72 -2.33 22.14
C MET A 174 14.18 -1.63 23.40
N PRO A 175 15.04 -1.01 24.22
CA PRO A 175 14.61 -0.21 25.36
C PRO A 175 13.74 0.96 24.91
N ARG A 176 12.78 1.34 25.77
CA ARG A 176 11.97 2.56 25.57
C ARG A 176 12.91 3.75 25.77
N LEU A 177 13.00 4.59 24.74
CA LEU A 177 13.62 5.93 24.82
C LEU A 177 12.71 6.86 25.61
#